data_AF-A0A165Y5V0-F1
#
_entry.id   AF-A0A165Y5V0-F1
#
_cell.length_a   1.000
_cell.length_b   1.000
_cell.length_c   1.000
_cell.angle_alpha   90.00
_cell.angle_beta   90.00
_cell.angle_gamma   90.00
#
_symmetry.space_group_name_H-M   'P 1'
#
loop_
_entity.id
_entity.type
_entity.pdbx_description
1 polymer ?
#
loop_
_entity_poly.entity_id
_entity_poly.type
_entity_poly.pdbx_seq_one_letter_code
_entity_poly.pdbx_strand_id
1 'polypeptide(L)'
;MPTAAMSIDFASTSSLTPTSTPLSSPPSRSTVLENVTNLAFSRLCSDSGTEEEFSATINNVVTTSATSTNTLEDIRASLSAITSELAKCRRALGPNHVARRLVVERALGTVFDHIYQLELPLDQELDLLISTTKSLLQSCRVSGALPAQSFSWLFRNIVFFMGVVRPYRQSHGLMSQVLNRLLSRRWKDVDNVFDDFLYNISSSYVEELEGALSGVVSSLESRGIPREALGCGCRRCNSEAEAIAYDFGTQEEKDDQVRDESVHVAASVNTVIVQRERLAEILAGRTAFFAVLDRLSPQRSTDISQQLLKCPSLTRRGQLLRLHHERSSQQLDALISQRVTVTSAPQPSPPSLPLPTTQKSDAAVQTITIREFVVPLPLPLPNPQPTRNGSLKRALDPDAPQGGPARGSGMPEGHTVEAKRQRREAKEESLSVGDNDQDNDNDSMGGTGQPDLSCSRSRRRC
;
A
#
# COMPACT_ATOMS: atom_id res chain seq x y z
N MET A 1 -59.75 50.68 34.56
CA MET A 1 -59.05 51.78 35.28
C MET A 1 -58.70 51.29 36.68
N PRO A 2 -57.58 51.67 37.32
CA PRO A 2 -56.41 52.38 36.79
C PRO A 2 -55.06 51.70 37.11
N THR A 3 -54.05 52.27 36.45
CA THR A 3 -52.60 52.18 36.54
C THR A 3 -52.04 52.83 37.82
N ALA A 4 -50.91 52.33 38.34
CA ALA A 4 -49.85 53.06 39.07
C ALA A 4 -48.66 52.08 39.24
N ALA A 5 -47.49 52.21 38.63
CA ALA A 5 -46.47 53.26 38.72
C ALA A 5 -45.99 53.52 40.16
N MET A 6 -44.81 52.99 40.52
CA MET A 6 -43.82 53.69 41.35
C MET A 6 -42.46 52.95 41.32
N SER A 7 -41.45 53.66 40.81
CA SER A 7 -40.01 53.39 40.91
C SER A 7 -39.52 53.45 42.37
N ILE A 8 -38.32 52.91 42.66
CA ILE A 8 -37.27 53.56 43.47
C ILE A 8 -35.91 52.85 43.24
N ASP A 9 -34.89 53.68 43.39
CA ASP A 9 -33.52 53.67 42.93
C ASP A 9 -32.49 52.70 43.55
N PHE A 10 -31.35 52.75 42.85
CA PHE A 10 -30.02 52.18 43.01
C PHE A 10 -29.35 52.19 44.40
N ALA A 11 -28.42 51.21 44.49
CA ALA A 11 -27.16 51.14 45.22
C ALA A 11 -27.20 50.76 46.71
N SER A 12 -26.66 49.56 47.02
CA SER A 12 -25.32 49.45 47.62
C SER A 12 -24.87 47.99 47.75
N THR A 13 -23.62 47.80 47.37
CA THR A 13 -22.77 46.61 47.39
C THR A 13 -22.91 45.71 48.62
N SER A 14 -22.97 44.41 48.38
CA SER A 14 -22.38 43.40 49.25
C SER A 14 -21.68 42.36 48.39
N SER A 15 -20.38 42.29 48.58
CA SER A 15 -19.42 41.38 47.94
C SER A 15 -19.82 39.92 48.15
N LEU A 16 -20.13 39.23 47.05
CA LEU A 16 -20.07 37.78 46.99
C LEU A 16 -19.09 37.43 45.86
N THR A 17 -17.91 36.97 46.27
CA THR A 17 -16.93 36.31 45.42
C THR A 17 -17.61 35.27 44.53
N PRO A 18 -17.46 35.34 43.19
CA PRO A 18 -17.90 34.24 42.35
C PRO A 18 -16.94 33.07 42.59
N THR A 19 -17.49 31.99 43.13
CA THR A 19 -16.87 30.67 43.12
C THR A 19 -16.54 30.35 41.67
N SER A 20 -15.25 30.39 41.33
CA SER A 20 -14.74 30.00 40.03
C SER A 20 -14.93 28.49 39.85
N THR A 21 -16.08 28.07 39.34
CA THR A 21 -16.16 26.82 38.59
C THR A 21 -15.15 26.94 37.44
N PRO A 22 -14.18 26.02 37.31
CA PRO A 22 -13.25 26.08 36.20
C PRO A 22 -14.07 25.95 34.92
N LEU A 23 -13.98 26.96 34.04
CA LEU A 23 -14.51 26.87 32.68
C LEU A 23 -13.94 25.59 32.08
N SER A 24 -14.81 24.64 31.78
CA SER A 24 -14.47 23.42 31.05
C SER A 24 -13.68 23.84 29.81
N SER A 25 -12.45 23.34 29.68
CA SER A 25 -11.64 23.55 28.48
C SER A 25 -12.48 23.21 27.24
N PRO A 26 -12.36 24.00 26.16
CA PRO A 26 -13.18 23.81 24.96
C PRO A 26 -13.05 22.35 24.45
N PRO A 27 -14.16 21.73 24.01
CA PRO A 27 -14.14 20.35 23.58
C PRO A 27 -13.15 20.17 22.43
N SER A 28 -12.42 19.05 22.45
CA SER A 28 -11.50 18.74 21.37
C SER A 28 -12.25 18.64 20.03
N ARG A 29 -11.56 18.93 18.92
CA ARG A 29 -12.13 18.78 17.57
C ARG A 29 -12.72 17.39 17.34
N SER A 30 -12.05 16.33 17.82
CA SER A 30 -12.58 14.95 17.77
C SER A 30 -13.93 14.84 18.48
N THR A 31 -14.04 15.38 19.70
CA THR A 31 -15.28 15.37 20.49
C THR A 31 -16.42 16.10 19.80
N VAL A 32 -16.14 17.22 19.12
CA VAL A 32 -17.15 17.94 18.34
C VAL A 32 -17.64 17.09 17.16
N LEU A 33 -16.73 16.49 16.40
CA LEU A 33 -17.08 15.62 15.27
C LEU A 33 -17.88 14.40 15.72
N GLU A 34 -17.52 13.82 16.86
CA GLU A 34 -18.24 12.72 17.47
C GLU A 34 -19.67 13.11 17.84
N ASN A 35 -19.85 14.26 18.48
CA ASN A 35 -21.16 14.77 18.87
C ASN A 35 -22.05 15.06 17.66
N VAL A 36 -21.51 15.67 16.60
CA VAL A 36 -22.28 15.97 15.37
C VAL A 36 -22.68 14.67 14.67
N THR A 37 -21.76 13.70 14.57
CA THR A 37 -22.05 12.40 13.94
C THR A 37 -23.13 11.64 14.72
N ASN A 38 -23.04 11.62 16.04
CA ASN A 38 -24.03 10.97 16.91
C ASN A 38 -25.39 11.67 16.89
N LEU A 39 -25.41 13.00 16.80
CA LEU A 39 -26.65 13.76 16.65
C LEU A 39 -27.33 13.46 15.30
N ALA A 40 -26.56 13.43 14.21
CA ALA A 40 -27.07 13.06 12.90
C ALA A 40 -27.64 11.64 12.91
N PHE A 41 -26.94 10.69 13.53
CA PHE A 41 -27.41 9.32 13.66
C PHE A 41 -28.68 9.19 14.51
N SER A 42 -28.78 9.95 15.61
CA SER A 42 -29.99 10.00 16.44
C SER A 42 -31.21 10.46 15.64
N ARG A 43 -31.04 11.49 14.79
CA ARG A 43 -32.09 11.95 13.87
C ARG A 43 -32.44 10.91 12.80
N LEU A 44 -31.46 10.22 12.22
CA LEU A 44 -31.72 9.12 11.29
C LEU A 44 -32.56 8.00 11.93
N CYS A 45 -32.43 7.81 13.25
CA CYS A 45 -33.18 6.80 13.98
C CYS A 45 -34.56 7.27 14.44
N SER A 46 -34.84 8.58 14.46
CA SER A 46 -36.13 9.14 14.86
C SER A 46 -37.14 9.09 13.71
N ASP A 47 -38.42 9.28 14.04
CA ASP A 47 -39.51 9.30 13.05
C ASP A 47 -39.52 10.60 12.21
N SER A 48 -38.74 11.60 12.61
CA SER A 48 -38.73 12.94 12.03
C SER A 48 -37.52 13.22 11.14
N GLY A 49 -36.47 12.38 11.17
CA GLY A 49 -35.26 12.58 10.38
C GLY A 49 -35.28 11.81 9.06
N THR A 50 -34.57 12.33 8.06
CA THR A 50 -34.50 11.74 6.72
C THR A 50 -33.11 11.20 6.38
N GLU A 51 -33.02 10.29 5.41
CA GLU A 51 -31.74 9.77 4.91
C GLU A 51 -30.90 10.90 4.26
N GLU A 52 -31.59 11.85 3.62
CA GLU A 52 -31.02 13.01 2.96
C GLU A 52 -30.37 13.96 3.98
N GLU A 53 -31.06 14.26 5.09
CA GLU A 53 -30.52 15.10 6.16
C GLU A 53 -29.27 14.49 6.80
N PHE A 54 -29.30 13.19 7.07
CA PHE A 54 -28.15 12.47 7.59
C PHE A 54 -26.97 12.55 6.61
N SER A 55 -27.22 12.22 5.33
CA SER A 55 -26.18 12.20 4.29
C SER A 55 -25.58 13.59 4.07
N ALA A 56 -26.41 14.64 4.01
CA ALA A 56 -25.97 16.02 3.89
C ALA A 56 -25.11 16.44 5.09
N THR A 57 -25.51 16.07 6.30
CA THR A 57 -24.74 16.39 7.52
C THR A 57 -23.38 15.72 7.49
N ILE A 58 -23.30 14.42 7.18
CA ILE A 58 -22.02 13.71 7.12
C ILE A 58 -21.13 14.27 6.00
N ASN A 59 -21.68 14.52 4.82
CA ASN A 59 -20.94 15.10 3.70
C ASN A 59 -20.32 16.46 4.09
N ASN A 60 -21.09 17.32 4.75
CA ASN A 60 -20.60 18.62 5.22
C ASN A 60 -19.48 18.44 6.24
N VAL A 61 -19.66 17.56 7.23
CA VAL A 61 -18.64 17.30 8.26
C VAL A 61 -17.35 16.76 7.66
N VAL A 62 -17.44 15.83 6.71
CA VAL A 62 -16.27 15.27 6.00
C VAL A 62 -15.56 16.36 5.20
N THR A 63 -16.31 17.14 4.42
CA THR A 63 -15.77 18.20 3.57
C THR A 63 -15.09 19.30 4.40
N THR A 64 -15.74 19.78 5.46
CA THR A 64 -15.16 20.79 6.37
C THR A 64 -13.95 20.24 7.12
N SER A 65 -13.94 18.95 7.45
CA SER A 65 -12.82 18.31 8.13
C SER A 65 -11.58 18.20 7.26
N ALA A 66 -11.73 18.24 5.94
CA ALA A 66 -10.65 18.04 4.98
C ALA A 66 -10.33 19.30 4.15
N THR A 67 -10.71 20.49 4.65
CA THR A 67 -10.35 21.77 4.02
C THR A 67 -8.85 22.05 4.07
N SER A 68 -8.36 22.83 3.09
CA SER A 68 -6.95 23.18 2.87
C SER A 68 -6.27 23.95 4.01
N THR A 69 -7.03 24.44 5.00
CA THR A 69 -6.50 25.11 6.20
C THR A 69 -6.07 24.15 7.30
N ASN A 70 -6.41 22.86 7.19
CA ASN A 70 -6.08 21.84 8.18
C ASN A 70 -4.74 21.18 7.87
N THR A 71 -3.97 20.84 8.90
CA THR A 71 -2.78 20.01 8.72
C THR A 71 -3.17 18.59 8.32
N LEU A 72 -2.26 17.83 7.69
CA LEU A 72 -2.52 16.42 7.38
C LEU A 72 -2.87 15.59 8.63
N GLU A 73 -2.26 15.91 9.77
CA GLU A 73 -2.55 15.25 11.04
C GLU A 73 -3.98 15.54 11.51
N ASP A 74 -4.45 16.79 11.38
CA ASP A 74 -5.83 17.17 11.71
C ASP A 74 -6.84 16.46 10.80
N ILE A 75 -6.54 16.38 9.50
CA ILE A 75 -7.38 15.64 8.54
C ILE A 75 -7.43 14.17 8.93
N ARG A 76 -6.27 13.55 9.18
CA ARG A 76 -6.15 12.14 9.60
C ARG A 76 -6.95 11.86 10.87
N ALA A 77 -6.83 12.71 11.89
CA ALA A 77 -7.56 12.58 13.15
C ALA A 77 -9.07 12.73 12.92
N SER A 78 -9.49 13.73 12.16
CA SER A 78 -10.90 14.02 11.88
C SER A 78 -11.58 12.88 11.13
N LEU A 79 -10.99 12.42 10.01
CA LEU A 79 -11.55 11.32 9.23
C LEU A 79 -11.58 10.00 10.03
N SER A 80 -10.58 9.77 10.88
CA SER A 80 -10.54 8.59 11.75
C SER A 80 -11.63 8.62 12.84
N ALA A 81 -11.90 9.79 13.42
CA ALA A 81 -12.97 9.99 14.38
C ALA A 81 -14.36 9.77 13.74
N ILE A 82 -14.62 10.42 12.60
CA ILE A 82 -15.88 10.26 11.84
C ILE A 82 -16.10 8.78 11.46
N THR A 83 -15.06 8.14 10.92
CA THR A 83 -15.12 6.71 10.55
C THR A 83 -15.44 5.82 11.75
N SER A 84 -14.83 6.12 12.90
CA SER A 84 -15.05 5.35 14.13
C SER A 84 -16.49 5.48 14.61
N GLU A 85 -17.05 6.69 14.62
CA GLU A 85 -18.45 6.90 15.02
C GLU A 85 -19.44 6.28 14.04
N LEU A 86 -19.24 6.45 12.73
CA LEU A 86 -20.10 5.80 11.74
C LEU A 86 -20.06 4.26 11.87
N ALA A 87 -18.89 3.69 12.16
CA ALA A 87 -18.76 2.26 12.43
C ALA A 87 -19.50 1.82 13.71
N LYS A 88 -19.51 2.66 14.77
CA LYS A 88 -20.31 2.43 15.98
C LYS A 88 -21.80 2.53 15.69
N CYS A 89 -22.23 3.54 14.93
CA CYS A 89 -23.61 3.73 14.48
C CYS A 89 -24.11 2.51 13.68
N ARG A 90 -23.31 2.06 12.72
CA ARG A 90 -23.57 0.83 11.93
C ARG A 90 -23.79 -0.39 12.82
N ARG A 91 -23.03 -0.49 13.91
CA ARG A 91 -23.15 -1.59 14.88
C ARG A 91 -24.44 -1.46 15.70
N ALA A 92 -24.78 -0.25 16.14
CA ALA A 92 -25.96 0.02 16.97
C ALA A 92 -27.28 -0.33 16.26
N LEU A 93 -27.35 -0.14 14.94
CA LEU A 93 -28.50 -0.53 14.12
C LEU A 93 -28.74 -2.05 14.06
N GLY A 94 -27.78 -2.90 14.44
CA GLY A 94 -27.96 -4.36 14.40
C GLY A 94 -28.31 -4.93 13.01
N PRO A 95 -28.72 -6.20 12.93
CA PRO A 95 -29.07 -6.85 11.66
C PRO A 95 -30.47 -6.50 11.14
N ASN A 96 -31.38 -6.02 11.99
CA ASN A 96 -32.79 -5.84 11.64
C ASN A 96 -33.08 -4.51 10.92
N HIS A 97 -32.19 -3.51 11.06
CA HIS A 97 -32.37 -2.19 10.46
C HIS A 97 -31.59 -2.05 9.14
N VAL A 98 -31.85 -2.96 8.19
CA VAL A 98 -31.09 -3.07 6.92
C VAL A 98 -31.05 -1.75 6.14
N ALA A 99 -32.18 -1.07 5.96
CA ALA A 99 -32.26 0.18 5.19
C ALA A 99 -31.39 1.29 5.81
N ARG A 100 -31.58 1.60 7.11
CA ARG A 100 -30.77 2.60 7.83
C ARG A 100 -29.29 2.22 7.86
N ARG A 101 -28.97 0.92 7.93
CA ARG A 101 -27.58 0.46 7.90
C ARG A 101 -26.93 0.72 6.55
N LEU A 102 -27.64 0.54 5.44
CA LEU A 102 -27.16 0.91 4.11
C LEU A 102 -26.85 2.40 4.02
N VAL A 103 -27.64 3.27 4.66
CA VAL A 103 -27.37 4.73 4.71
C VAL A 103 -26.05 5.01 5.42
N VAL A 104 -25.81 4.40 6.58
CA VAL A 104 -24.53 4.55 7.30
C VAL A 104 -23.36 3.97 6.50
N GLU A 105 -23.56 2.86 5.77
CA GLU A 105 -22.55 2.29 4.88
C GLU A 105 -22.24 3.20 3.69
N ARG A 106 -23.24 3.88 3.10
CA ARG A 106 -23.02 4.92 2.08
C ARG A 106 -22.21 6.09 2.65
N ALA A 107 -22.55 6.55 3.85
CA ALA A 107 -21.80 7.62 4.51
C ALA A 107 -20.35 7.25 4.83
N LEU A 108 -20.09 6.00 5.23
CA LEU A 108 -18.73 5.45 5.32
C LEU A 108 -18.04 5.46 3.96
N GLY A 109 -18.75 5.05 2.89
CA GLY A 109 -18.27 5.17 1.51
C GLY A 109 -17.80 6.59 1.17
N THR A 110 -18.62 7.60 1.48
CA THR A 110 -18.26 9.02 1.26
C THR A 110 -16.94 9.39 1.94
N VAL A 111 -16.67 8.92 3.16
CA VAL A 111 -15.39 9.21 3.84
C VAL A 111 -14.20 8.70 3.02
N PHE A 112 -14.29 7.49 2.49
CA PHE A 112 -13.24 6.90 1.67
C PHE A 112 -13.15 7.59 0.30
N ASP A 113 -14.28 7.84 -0.34
CA ASP A 113 -14.35 8.58 -1.61
C ASP A 113 -13.68 9.95 -1.48
N HIS A 114 -13.87 10.63 -0.34
CA HIS A 114 -13.30 11.93 -0.07
C HIS A 114 -11.79 11.91 0.09
N ILE A 115 -11.19 10.85 0.67
CA ILE A 115 -9.72 10.70 0.70
C ILE A 115 -9.16 10.80 -0.72
N TYR A 116 -9.86 10.24 -1.70
CA TYR A 116 -9.43 10.27 -3.10
C TYR A 116 -9.66 11.61 -3.80
N GLN A 117 -10.47 12.50 -3.22
CA GLN A 117 -10.78 13.83 -3.75
C GLN A 117 -9.81 14.91 -3.24
N LEU A 118 -9.02 14.63 -2.19
CA LEU A 118 -8.13 15.64 -1.59
C LEU A 118 -6.90 15.97 -2.45
N GLU A 119 -6.66 15.23 -3.53
CA GLU A 119 -5.53 15.45 -4.47
C GLU A 119 -4.16 15.58 -3.77
N LEU A 120 -4.00 14.86 -2.66
CA LEU A 120 -2.78 14.82 -1.86
C LEU A 120 -1.70 13.98 -2.56
N PRO A 121 -0.42 14.13 -2.16
CA PRO A 121 0.62 13.17 -2.49
C PRO A 121 0.20 11.72 -2.14
N LEU A 122 0.60 10.74 -2.95
CA LEU A 122 0.14 9.35 -2.79
C LEU A 122 0.49 8.75 -1.42
N ASP A 123 1.64 9.11 -0.85
CA ASP A 123 2.02 8.69 0.50
C ASP A 123 1.02 9.18 1.55
N GLN A 124 0.55 10.42 1.41
CA GLN A 124 -0.44 11.01 2.32
C GLN A 124 -1.83 10.42 2.11
N GLU A 125 -2.26 10.18 0.85
CA GLU A 125 -3.51 9.47 0.58
C GLU A 125 -3.50 8.04 1.15
N LEU A 126 -2.38 7.33 0.99
CA LEU A 126 -2.20 5.99 1.54
C LEU A 126 -2.24 6.02 3.08
N ASP A 127 -1.58 6.97 3.72
CA ASP A 127 -1.63 7.18 5.16
C ASP A 127 -3.05 7.39 5.68
N LEU A 128 -3.83 8.24 5.00
CA LEU A 128 -5.24 8.46 5.34
C LEU A 128 -6.05 7.17 5.16
N LEU A 129 -5.84 6.43 4.08
CA LEU A 129 -6.50 5.15 3.83
C LEU A 129 -6.15 4.10 4.91
N ILE A 130 -4.88 4.04 5.35
CA ILE A 130 -4.44 3.15 6.42
C ILE A 130 -5.12 3.53 7.74
N SER A 131 -5.13 4.81 8.10
CA SER A 131 -5.70 5.29 9.37
C SER A 131 -7.21 5.07 9.43
N THR A 132 -7.93 5.41 8.36
CA THR A 132 -9.39 5.25 8.28
C THR A 132 -9.80 3.79 8.25
N THR A 133 -9.12 2.94 7.46
CA THR A 133 -9.35 1.48 7.46
C THR A 133 -9.10 0.88 8.85
N LYS A 134 -8.01 1.28 9.52
CA LYS A 134 -7.71 0.85 10.89
C LYS A 134 -8.85 1.25 11.84
N SER A 135 -9.30 2.49 11.77
CA SER A 135 -10.37 3.03 12.62
C SER A 135 -11.70 2.30 12.42
N LEU A 136 -12.08 2.05 11.16
CA LEU A 136 -13.25 1.27 10.78
C LEU A 136 -13.21 -0.14 11.38
N LEU A 137 -12.12 -0.87 11.14
CA LEU A 137 -11.99 -2.25 11.59
C LEU A 137 -11.92 -2.36 13.12
N GLN A 138 -11.20 -1.46 13.79
CA GLN A 138 -11.13 -1.41 15.24
C GLN A 138 -12.50 -1.12 15.87
N SER A 139 -13.29 -0.27 15.22
CA SER A 139 -14.68 0.05 15.59
C SER A 139 -15.69 -1.00 15.09
N CYS A 140 -15.26 -2.05 14.41
CA CYS A 140 -16.05 -3.25 14.18
C CYS A 140 -15.65 -4.33 15.21
N ARG A 141 -15.85 -4.06 16.52
CA ARG A 141 -15.67 -5.09 17.55
C ARG A 141 -16.84 -6.06 17.53
N VAL A 142 -16.69 -7.13 16.75
CA VAL A 142 -17.58 -8.30 16.81
C VAL A 142 -16.71 -9.48 17.19
N SER A 143 -17.16 -10.30 18.15
CA SER A 143 -16.47 -11.54 18.56
C SER A 143 -16.51 -12.62 17.45
N GLY A 144 -17.21 -12.36 16.34
CA GLY A 144 -17.40 -13.28 15.21
C GLY A 144 -16.93 -12.72 13.87
N ALA A 145 -17.16 -13.51 12.82
CA ALA A 145 -16.78 -13.16 11.46
C ALA A 145 -17.61 -11.97 10.92
N LEU A 146 -16.95 -11.05 10.22
CA LEU A 146 -17.59 -9.90 9.57
C LEU A 146 -18.23 -10.33 8.24
N PRO A 147 -19.47 -9.89 7.92
CA PRO A 147 -20.10 -10.22 6.64
C PRO A 147 -19.42 -9.48 5.49
N ALA A 148 -18.76 -10.20 4.57
CA ALA A 148 -17.98 -9.61 3.47
C ALA A 148 -18.81 -8.70 2.56
N GLN A 149 -20.06 -9.10 2.27
CA GLN A 149 -21.01 -8.37 1.43
C GLN A 149 -21.24 -6.94 1.92
N SER A 150 -21.37 -6.75 3.24
CA SER A 150 -21.58 -5.44 3.87
C SER A 150 -20.33 -4.55 3.90
N PHE A 151 -19.20 -5.03 3.39
CA PHE A 151 -17.95 -4.29 3.20
C PHE A 151 -17.52 -4.26 1.72
N SER A 152 -18.36 -4.72 0.80
CA SER A 152 -18.05 -4.70 -0.64
C SER A 152 -17.69 -3.30 -1.16
N TRP A 153 -18.30 -2.26 -0.61
CA TRP A 153 -17.95 -0.85 -0.90
C TRP A 153 -16.51 -0.51 -0.53
N LEU A 154 -15.99 -1.04 0.58
CA LEU A 154 -14.60 -0.84 1.01
C LEU A 154 -13.65 -1.58 0.07
N PHE A 155 -13.98 -2.82 -0.27
CA PHE A 155 -13.20 -3.63 -1.19
C PHE A 155 -13.07 -2.98 -2.57
N ARG A 156 -14.16 -2.42 -3.09
CA ARG A 156 -14.16 -1.64 -4.34
C ARG A 156 -13.25 -0.42 -4.25
N ASN A 157 -13.31 0.32 -3.15
CA ASN A 157 -12.45 1.49 -2.92
C ASN A 157 -10.96 1.13 -2.85
N ILE A 158 -10.61 0.03 -2.17
CA ILE A 158 -9.22 -0.43 -2.10
C ILE A 158 -8.73 -0.94 -3.47
N VAL A 159 -9.56 -1.65 -4.24
CA VAL A 159 -9.24 -2.08 -5.61
C VAL A 159 -9.04 -0.86 -6.53
N PHE A 160 -9.90 0.14 -6.42
CA PHE A 160 -9.74 1.40 -7.15
C PHE A 160 -8.40 2.06 -6.82
N PHE A 161 -8.10 2.21 -5.52
CA PHE A 161 -6.84 2.81 -5.09
C PHE A 161 -5.63 1.99 -5.55
N MET A 162 -5.70 0.66 -5.50
CA MET A 162 -4.66 -0.22 -6.08
C MET A 162 -4.44 0.09 -7.56
N GLY A 163 -5.49 0.30 -8.35
CA GLY A 163 -5.35 0.71 -9.76
C GLY A 163 -4.61 2.04 -9.95
N VAL A 164 -4.76 2.99 -9.02
CA VAL A 164 -4.06 4.27 -9.02
C VAL A 164 -2.61 4.12 -8.58
N VAL A 165 -2.35 3.42 -7.46
CA VAL A 165 -1.00 3.29 -6.90
C VAL A 165 -0.15 2.21 -7.55
N ARG A 166 -0.73 1.39 -8.43
CA ARG A 166 -0.09 0.22 -9.05
C ARG A 166 1.35 0.48 -9.53
N PRO A 167 1.63 1.50 -10.36
CA PRO A 167 2.97 1.70 -10.91
C PRO A 167 3.95 2.37 -9.93
N TYR A 168 3.51 2.65 -8.70
CA TYR A 168 4.28 3.38 -7.70
C TYR A 168 4.60 2.52 -6.48
N ARG A 169 5.57 2.96 -5.67
CA ARG A 169 6.00 2.26 -4.44
C ARG A 169 4.86 2.01 -3.45
N GLN A 170 3.86 2.89 -3.44
CA GLN A 170 2.73 2.87 -2.52
C GLN A 170 1.85 1.63 -2.71
N SER A 171 1.95 0.93 -3.85
CA SER A 171 1.32 -0.39 -4.03
C SER A 171 1.78 -1.39 -2.96
N HIS A 172 3.06 -1.38 -2.58
CA HIS A 172 3.62 -2.27 -1.56
C HIS A 172 3.15 -1.89 -0.14
N GLY A 173 3.04 -0.59 0.12
CA GLY A 173 2.44 -0.05 1.34
C GLY A 173 0.96 -0.42 1.46
N LEU A 174 0.20 -0.33 0.38
CA LEU A 174 -1.21 -0.75 0.33
C LEU A 174 -1.36 -2.24 0.66
N MET A 175 -0.56 -3.09 0.01
CA MET A 175 -0.54 -4.53 0.28
C MET A 175 -0.19 -4.83 1.74
N SER A 176 0.92 -4.27 2.24
CA SER A 176 1.44 -4.61 3.56
C SER A 176 0.68 -3.99 4.73
N GLN A 177 0.09 -2.81 4.56
CA GLN A 177 -0.52 -2.06 5.66
C GLN A 177 -2.04 -2.12 5.66
N VAL A 178 -2.68 -2.15 4.49
CA VAL A 178 -4.15 -2.22 4.38
C VAL A 178 -4.60 -3.68 4.28
N LEU A 179 -4.06 -4.48 3.35
CA LEU A 179 -4.54 -5.86 3.20
C LEU A 179 -4.24 -6.73 4.41
N ASN A 180 -3.05 -6.63 5.01
CA ASN A 180 -2.75 -7.40 6.22
C ASN A 180 -3.77 -7.13 7.35
N ARG A 181 -4.30 -5.90 7.46
CA ARG A 181 -5.37 -5.58 8.44
C ARG A 181 -6.67 -6.29 8.09
N LEU A 182 -7.04 -6.35 6.82
CA LEU A 182 -8.21 -7.10 6.37
C LEU A 182 -8.01 -8.61 6.57
N LEU A 183 -6.86 -9.17 6.23
CA LEU A 183 -6.53 -10.59 6.39
C LEU A 183 -6.48 -11.03 7.86
N SER A 184 -6.14 -10.12 8.78
CA SER A 184 -6.20 -10.38 10.22
C SER A 184 -7.63 -10.59 10.76
N ARG A 185 -8.65 -10.23 9.97
CA ARG A 185 -10.07 -10.43 10.32
C ARG A 185 -10.60 -11.74 9.75
N ARG A 186 -11.57 -12.31 10.47
CA ARG A 186 -12.40 -13.40 9.96
C ARG A 186 -13.56 -12.81 9.17
N TRP A 187 -13.78 -13.32 7.97
CA TRP A 187 -14.84 -12.89 7.07
C TRP A 187 -15.81 -14.04 6.86
N LYS A 188 -17.11 -13.74 6.91
CA LYS A 188 -18.17 -14.62 6.44
C LYS A 188 -18.43 -14.26 4.99
N ASP A 189 -18.06 -15.14 4.08
CA ASP A 189 -18.02 -14.86 2.64
C ASP A 189 -18.97 -15.78 1.87
N VAL A 190 -20.27 -15.50 1.94
CA VAL A 190 -21.31 -16.37 1.37
C VAL A 190 -21.29 -16.42 -0.18
N ASP A 191 -20.83 -15.35 -0.83
CA ASP A 191 -20.87 -15.18 -2.30
C ASP A 191 -19.48 -14.93 -2.89
N ASN A 192 -18.42 -15.35 -2.19
CA ASN A 192 -17.02 -15.18 -2.60
C ASN A 192 -16.61 -13.71 -2.86
N VAL A 193 -17.26 -12.74 -2.22
CA VAL A 193 -16.99 -11.30 -2.39
C VAL A 193 -15.62 -10.93 -1.85
N PHE A 194 -15.21 -11.52 -0.72
CA PHE A 194 -13.88 -11.28 -0.17
C PHE A 194 -12.82 -12.02 -1.00
N ASP A 195 -13.11 -13.25 -1.43
CA ASP A 195 -12.25 -13.98 -2.36
C ASP A 195 -12.07 -13.24 -3.70
N ASP A 196 -13.13 -12.62 -4.25
CA ASP A 196 -13.11 -11.81 -5.48
C ASP A 196 -12.17 -10.62 -5.33
N PHE A 197 -12.32 -9.93 -4.20
CA PHE A 197 -11.49 -8.80 -3.83
C PHE A 197 -10.01 -9.19 -3.75
N LEU A 198 -9.69 -10.28 -3.04
CA LEU A 198 -8.33 -10.77 -2.91
C LEU A 198 -7.71 -11.17 -4.25
N TYR A 199 -8.50 -11.82 -5.11
CA TYR A 199 -8.06 -12.21 -6.45
C TYR A 199 -7.80 -10.98 -7.34
N ASN A 200 -8.70 -10.00 -7.35
CA ASN A 200 -8.54 -8.79 -8.14
C ASN A 200 -7.30 -7.99 -7.73
N ILE A 201 -7.02 -7.88 -6.43
CA ILE A 201 -5.81 -7.20 -5.98
C ILE A 201 -4.56 -8.01 -6.31
N SER A 202 -4.53 -9.29 -5.94
CA SER A 202 -3.33 -10.12 -6.14
C SER A 202 -2.96 -10.24 -7.61
N SER A 203 -3.92 -10.53 -8.50
CA SER A 203 -3.67 -10.58 -9.95
C SER A 203 -3.09 -9.28 -10.51
N SER A 204 -3.58 -8.12 -10.03
CA SER A 204 -3.07 -6.82 -10.46
C SER A 204 -1.69 -6.44 -9.90
N TYR A 205 -1.23 -7.16 -8.87
CA TYR A 205 0.00 -6.84 -8.13
C TYR A 205 1.20 -7.71 -8.54
N VAL A 206 0.97 -8.87 -9.18
CA VAL A 206 2.02 -9.83 -9.56
C VAL A 206 3.13 -9.17 -10.38
N GLU A 207 2.78 -8.46 -11.44
CA GLU A 207 3.75 -7.84 -12.35
C GLU A 207 4.56 -6.73 -11.68
N GLU A 208 3.91 -5.92 -10.84
CA GLU A 208 4.58 -4.86 -10.08
C GLU A 208 5.57 -5.43 -9.05
N LEU A 209 5.18 -6.51 -8.37
CA LEU A 209 6.06 -7.18 -7.41
C LEU A 209 7.25 -7.84 -8.10
N GLU A 210 7.04 -8.49 -9.25
CA GLU A 210 8.12 -9.06 -10.05
C GLU A 210 9.07 -7.97 -10.55
N GLY A 211 8.54 -6.87 -11.09
CA GLY A 211 9.34 -5.73 -11.54
C GLY A 211 10.20 -5.17 -10.40
N ALA A 212 9.62 -4.96 -9.22
CA ALA A 212 10.34 -4.45 -8.05
C ALA A 212 11.42 -5.41 -7.53
N LEU A 213 11.18 -6.72 -7.55
CA LEU A 213 12.15 -7.73 -7.08
C LEU A 213 13.21 -8.07 -8.12
N SER A 214 12.94 -7.91 -9.41
CA SER A 214 13.86 -8.30 -10.49
C SER A 214 15.24 -7.65 -10.37
N GLY A 215 15.29 -6.35 -10.04
CA GLY A 215 16.55 -5.64 -9.81
C GLY A 215 17.31 -6.15 -8.59
N VAL A 216 16.58 -6.47 -7.51
CA VAL A 216 17.17 -7.03 -6.27
C VAL A 216 17.76 -8.41 -6.55
N VAL A 217 16.99 -9.28 -7.22
CA VAL A 217 17.44 -10.64 -7.57
C VAL A 217 18.63 -10.59 -8.51
N SER A 218 18.60 -9.73 -9.53
CA SER A 218 19.73 -9.57 -10.46
C SER A 218 21.01 -9.13 -9.73
N SER A 219 20.87 -8.20 -8.77
CA SER A 219 21.98 -7.77 -7.91
C SER A 219 22.55 -8.91 -7.07
N LEU A 220 21.68 -9.71 -6.42
CA LEU A 220 22.10 -10.89 -5.66
C LEU A 220 22.82 -11.92 -6.54
N GLU A 221 22.27 -12.23 -7.71
CA GLU A 221 22.86 -13.19 -8.64
C GLU A 221 24.22 -12.73 -9.17
N SER A 222 24.40 -11.43 -9.41
CA SER A 222 25.71 -10.87 -9.80
C SER A 222 26.79 -11.04 -8.73
N ARG A 223 26.40 -11.18 -7.46
CA ARG A 223 27.28 -11.47 -6.31
C ARG A 223 27.46 -12.97 -6.05
N GLY A 224 26.85 -13.84 -6.87
CA GLY A 224 26.82 -15.28 -6.66
C GLY A 224 25.89 -15.72 -5.54
N ILE A 225 25.02 -14.83 -5.04
CA ILE A 225 24.05 -15.13 -4.01
C ILE A 225 22.78 -15.69 -4.67
N PRO A 226 22.32 -16.90 -4.30
CA PRO A 226 21.11 -17.48 -4.85
C PRO A 226 19.88 -16.63 -4.47
N ARG A 227 18.93 -16.47 -5.40
CA ARG A 227 17.68 -15.72 -5.14
C ARG A 227 16.83 -16.29 -3.99
N GLU A 228 17.01 -17.58 -3.67
CA GLU A 228 16.47 -18.22 -2.47
C GLU A 228 16.89 -17.51 -1.17
N ALA A 229 17.99 -16.75 -1.20
CA ALA A 229 18.44 -15.93 -0.08
C ALA A 229 17.34 -14.99 0.46
N LEU A 230 16.39 -14.59 -0.38
CA LEU A 230 15.22 -13.80 0.02
C LEU A 230 14.27 -14.54 1.00
N GLY A 231 14.37 -15.87 1.13
CA GLY A 231 13.63 -16.69 2.08
C GLY A 231 12.11 -16.68 1.92
N CYS A 232 11.38 -17.00 2.97
CA CYS A 232 9.93 -17.25 2.90
C CYS A 232 9.03 -16.01 2.99
N GLY A 233 9.61 -14.82 3.18
CA GLY A 233 8.86 -13.60 3.43
C GLY A 233 8.48 -13.38 4.90
N CYS A 234 8.87 -14.24 5.84
CA CYS A 234 8.62 -13.94 7.26
C CYS A 234 9.46 -12.75 7.73
N ARG A 235 9.09 -12.12 8.86
CA ARG A 235 9.81 -10.96 9.42
C ARG A 235 11.33 -11.19 9.47
N ARG A 236 11.76 -12.35 9.98
CA ARG A 236 13.18 -12.70 10.08
C ARG A 236 13.84 -12.81 8.71
N CYS A 237 13.26 -13.57 7.78
CA CYS A 237 13.82 -13.72 6.43
C CYS A 237 13.88 -12.38 5.68
N ASN A 238 12.91 -11.47 5.86
CA ASN A 238 12.96 -10.16 5.24
C ASN A 238 14.09 -9.30 5.83
N SER A 239 14.24 -9.27 7.15
CA SER A 239 15.35 -8.54 7.78
C SER A 239 16.72 -9.08 7.35
N GLU A 240 16.86 -10.40 7.23
CA GLU A 240 18.09 -11.01 6.69
C GLU A 240 18.28 -10.66 5.21
N ALA A 241 17.22 -10.67 4.39
CA ALA A 241 17.28 -10.30 2.98
C ALA A 241 17.68 -8.83 2.78
N GLU A 242 17.18 -7.92 3.61
CA GLU A 242 17.63 -6.52 3.63
C GLU A 242 19.12 -6.41 3.92
N ALA A 243 19.61 -7.13 4.95
CA ALA A 243 21.01 -7.12 5.33
C ALA A 243 21.91 -7.69 4.21
N ILE A 244 21.50 -8.80 3.59
CA ILE A 244 22.21 -9.40 2.46
C ILE A 244 22.26 -8.44 1.27
N ALA A 245 21.14 -7.78 0.95
CA ALA A 245 21.04 -6.89 -0.20
C ALA A 245 21.85 -5.59 -0.03
N TYR A 246 21.89 -5.01 1.18
CA TYR A 246 22.43 -3.67 1.43
C TYR A 246 23.70 -3.61 2.31
N ASP A 247 24.48 -4.69 2.39
CA ASP A 247 25.83 -4.74 2.99
C ASP A 247 25.96 -3.82 4.23
N PHE A 248 25.29 -4.17 5.34
CA PHE A 248 25.61 -3.53 6.64
C PHE A 248 26.92 -4.11 7.18
N GLY A 249 27.99 -3.94 6.42
CA GLY A 249 29.38 -4.05 6.85
C GLY A 249 29.99 -2.65 6.88
N THR A 250 29.94 -2.01 8.05
CA THR A 250 30.94 -1.01 8.49
C THR A 250 31.52 -0.10 7.40
N GLN A 251 30.72 0.85 6.92
CA GLN A 251 31.28 2.06 6.31
C GLN A 251 31.89 3.00 7.37
N GLU A 252 31.90 2.60 8.65
CA GLU A 252 32.71 3.23 9.72
C GLU A 252 34.21 2.92 9.58
N GLU A 253 34.65 1.92 8.78
CA GLU A 253 36.09 1.66 8.57
C GLU A 253 36.71 2.47 7.42
N LYS A 254 35.98 3.45 6.85
CA LYS A 254 36.56 4.47 5.95
C LYS A 254 36.58 5.88 6.55
N ASP A 255 36.20 6.04 7.82
CA ASP A 255 36.15 7.34 8.49
C ASP A 255 37.53 7.90 8.90
N ASP A 256 38.61 7.11 8.81
CA ASP A 256 39.95 7.57 9.20
C ASP A 256 40.79 8.20 8.07
N GLN A 257 40.26 8.35 6.84
CA GLN A 257 41.08 8.88 5.73
C GLN A 257 40.51 10.00 4.85
N VAL A 258 39.33 10.56 5.11
CA VAL A 258 38.86 11.70 4.30
C VAL A 258 38.23 12.79 5.16
N ARG A 259 39.08 13.64 5.73
CA ARG A 259 38.67 14.83 6.50
C ARG A 259 38.15 16.01 5.64
N ASP A 260 37.81 15.79 4.36
CA ASP A 260 37.36 16.86 3.44
C ASP A 260 36.12 16.52 2.57
N GLU A 261 35.41 15.39 2.75
CA GLU A 261 34.25 14.98 1.92
C GLU A 261 32.88 15.00 2.62
N SER A 262 32.65 15.91 3.57
CA SER A 262 31.48 15.91 4.45
C SER A 262 30.11 16.04 3.75
N VAL A 263 30.04 16.65 2.56
CA VAL A 263 28.78 16.83 1.80
C VAL A 263 28.45 15.62 0.92
N HIS A 264 29.45 15.00 0.30
CA HIS A 264 29.24 13.82 -0.55
C HIS A 264 28.92 12.57 0.26
N VAL A 265 29.50 12.43 1.46
CA VAL A 265 29.18 11.32 2.36
C VAL A 265 27.73 11.39 2.84
N ALA A 266 27.24 12.57 3.25
CA ALA A 266 25.84 12.75 3.68
C ALA A 266 24.82 12.43 2.57
N ALA A 267 25.09 12.83 1.33
CA ALA A 267 24.24 12.50 0.18
C ALA A 267 24.23 10.99 -0.13
N SER A 268 25.39 10.32 0.03
CA SER A 268 25.50 8.87 -0.17
C SER A 268 24.75 8.06 0.91
N VAL A 269 24.87 8.47 2.17
CA VAL A 269 24.19 7.84 3.30
C VAL A 269 22.67 7.97 3.16
N ASN A 270 22.19 9.16 2.78
CA ASN A 270 20.76 9.37 2.56
C ASN A 270 20.22 8.50 1.41
N THR A 271 21.00 8.30 0.35
CA THR A 271 20.63 7.44 -0.78
C THR A 271 20.51 5.97 -0.37
N VAL A 272 21.44 5.46 0.45
CA VAL A 272 21.40 4.08 0.95
C VAL A 272 20.20 3.84 1.88
N ILE A 273 19.90 4.80 2.76
CA ILE A 273 18.74 4.74 3.65
C ILE A 273 17.45 4.63 2.83
N VAL A 274 17.26 5.51 1.84
CA VAL A 274 16.06 5.51 0.99
C VAL A 274 15.92 4.21 0.20
N GLN A 275 17.03 3.66 -0.31
CA GLN A 275 17.02 2.39 -1.02
C GLN A 275 16.68 1.20 -0.11
N ARG A 276 17.20 1.20 1.12
CA ARG A 276 16.87 0.19 2.12
C ARG A 276 15.39 0.25 2.51
N GLU A 277 14.87 1.44 2.79
CA GLU A 277 13.44 1.63 3.10
C GLU A 277 12.55 1.12 1.96
N ARG A 278 12.93 1.43 0.72
CA ARG A 278 12.24 0.92 -0.47
C ARG A 278 12.24 -0.61 -0.53
N LEU A 279 13.37 -1.26 -0.25
CA LEU A 279 13.43 -2.72 -0.21
C LEU A 279 12.56 -3.30 0.92
N ALA A 280 12.60 -2.70 2.11
CA ALA A 280 11.78 -3.13 3.24
C ALA A 280 10.28 -3.08 2.88
N GLU A 281 9.84 -2.02 2.18
CA GLU A 281 8.47 -1.91 1.66
C GLU A 281 8.13 -3.02 0.65
N ILE A 282 9.01 -3.26 -0.33
CA ILE A 282 8.85 -4.34 -1.33
C ILE A 282 8.69 -5.70 -0.64
N LEU A 283 9.56 -6.02 0.30
CA LEU A 283 9.55 -7.29 1.03
C LEU A 283 8.31 -7.41 1.93
N ALA A 284 7.86 -6.32 2.55
CA ALA A 284 6.59 -6.30 3.28
C ALA A 284 5.40 -6.54 2.33
N GLY A 285 5.42 -5.96 1.14
CA GLY A 285 4.43 -6.19 0.07
C GLY A 285 4.40 -7.65 -0.38
N ARG A 286 5.58 -8.26 -0.63
CA ARG A 286 5.74 -9.70 -0.93
C ARG A 286 5.13 -10.59 0.16
N THR A 287 5.34 -10.25 1.42
CA THR A 287 4.80 -10.98 2.56
C THR A 287 3.28 -10.97 2.56
N ALA A 288 2.69 -9.79 2.36
CA ALA A 288 1.24 -9.64 2.28
C ALA A 288 0.67 -10.39 1.08
N PHE A 289 1.35 -10.34 -0.08
CA PHE A 289 0.96 -11.10 -1.26
C PHE A 289 0.88 -12.61 -0.97
N PHE A 290 1.90 -13.19 -0.32
CA PHE A 290 1.86 -14.60 0.08
C PHE A 290 0.71 -14.90 1.05
N ALA A 291 0.45 -14.02 2.01
CA ALA A 291 -0.69 -14.16 2.91
C ALA A 291 -2.04 -14.09 2.18
N VAL A 292 -2.15 -13.32 1.08
CA VAL A 292 -3.32 -13.31 0.21
C VAL A 292 -3.48 -14.67 -0.48
N LEU A 293 -2.41 -15.21 -1.07
CA LEU A 293 -2.46 -16.52 -1.76
C LEU A 293 -2.92 -17.65 -0.84
N ASP A 294 -2.50 -17.62 0.43
CA ASP A 294 -2.91 -18.61 1.45
C ASP A 294 -4.40 -18.52 1.81
N ARG A 295 -5.08 -17.42 1.46
CA ARG A 295 -6.51 -17.20 1.73
C ARG A 295 -7.41 -17.39 0.52
N LEU A 296 -6.86 -17.44 -0.69
CA LEU A 296 -7.63 -17.62 -1.90
C LEU A 296 -8.25 -19.02 -1.97
N SER A 297 -9.41 -19.11 -2.62
CA SER A 297 -9.98 -20.38 -3.03
C SER A 297 -9.01 -21.17 -3.92
N PRO A 298 -9.02 -22.52 -3.89
CA PRO A 298 -8.05 -23.34 -4.62
C PRO A 298 -8.00 -23.04 -6.12
N GLN A 299 -9.15 -22.75 -6.73
CA GLN A 299 -9.25 -22.40 -8.15
C GLN A 299 -8.48 -21.11 -8.45
N ARG A 300 -8.73 -20.03 -7.69
CA ARG A 300 -8.09 -18.73 -7.91
C ARG A 300 -6.61 -18.74 -7.55
N SER A 301 -6.25 -19.48 -6.52
CA SER A 301 -4.84 -19.71 -6.16
C SER A 301 -4.10 -20.39 -7.32
N THR A 302 -4.74 -21.33 -8.02
CA THR A 302 -4.18 -21.98 -9.22
C THR A 302 -4.00 -20.98 -10.37
N ASP A 303 -4.99 -20.12 -10.61
CA ASP A 303 -4.93 -19.10 -11.67
C ASP A 303 -3.78 -18.11 -11.44
N ILE A 304 -3.60 -17.62 -10.21
CA ILE A 304 -2.46 -16.76 -9.86
C ILE A 304 -1.13 -17.54 -9.95
N SER A 305 -1.11 -18.81 -9.54
CA SER A 305 0.08 -19.66 -9.65
C SER A 305 0.56 -19.82 -11.10
N GLN A 306 -0.36 -19.87 -12.07
CA GLN A 306 -0.01 -19.88 -13.49
C GLN A 306 0.65 -18.58 -13.95
N GLN A 307 0.20 -17.42 -13.45
CA GLN A 307 0.83 -16.13 -13.73
C GLN A 307 2.25 -16.08 -13.15
N LEU A 308 2.42 -16.58 -11.93
CA LEU A 308 3.70 -16.63 -11.23
C LEU A 308 4.77 -17.48 -11.94
N LEU A 309 4.38 -18.43 -12.81
CA LEU A 309 5.34 -19.20 -13.62
C LEU A 309 6.21 -18.30 -14.52
N LYS A 310 5.74 -17.09 -14.84
CA LYS A 310 6.46 -16.09 -15.64
C LYS A 310 7.32 -15.14 -14.80
N CYS A 311 7.30 -15.31 -13.48
CA CYS A 311 7.94 -14.42 -12.51
C CYS A 311 9.17 -15.11 -11.90
N PRO A 312 10.36 -15.00 -12.52
CA PRO A 312 11.57 -15.66 -12.04
C PRO A 312 12.03 -15.14 -10.67
N SER A 313 11.71 -13.91 -10.29
CA SER A 313 12.08 -13.37 -8.98
C SER A 313 11.23 -13.95 -7.85
N LEU A 314 10.07 -14.51 -8.18
CA LEU A 314 9.13 -15.11 -7.23
C LEU A 314 9.10 -16.64 -7.28
N THR A 315 9.55 -17.27 -8.37
CA THR A 315 9.45 -18.72 -8.57
C THR A 315 10.74 -19.39 -9.02
N ARG A 316 10.88 -20.67 -8.69
CA ARG A 316 11.89 -21.57 -9.25
C ARG A 316 11.25 -22.92 -9.55
N ARG A 317 11.50 -23.44 -10.77
CA ARG A 317 10.95 -24.73 -11.25
C ARG A 317 9.42 -24.82 -11.06
N GLY A 318 8.74 -23.69 -11.26
CA GLY A 318 7.28 -23.59 -11.11
C GLY A 318 6.76 -23.59 -9.67
N GLN A 319 7.64 -23.50 -8.67
CA GLN A 319 7.27 -23.37 -7.26
C GLN A 319 7.60 -21.97 -6.74
N LEU A 320 6.72 -21.43 -5.90
CA LEU A 320 6.97 -20.17 -5.20
C LEU A 320 8.18 -20.28 -4.27
N LEU A 321 9.05 -19.27 -4.31
CA LEU A 321 10.19 -19.15 -3.42
C LEU A 321 9.71 -18.79 -2.01
N ARG A 322 9.30 -19.81 -1.26
CA ARG A 322 8.75 -19.70 0.10
C ARG A 322 9.47 -20.56 1.14
N LEU A 323 10.68 -21.02 0.84
CA LEU A 323 11.46 -21.81 1.80
C LEU A 323 11.92 -20.92 2.96
N HIS A 324 11.62 -21.35 4.20
CA HIS A 324 12.18 -20.68 5.37
C HIS A 324 13.65 -21.08 5.51
N HIS A 325 14.51 -20.10 5.79
CA HIS A 325 15.92 -20.33 6.05
C HIS A 325 16.21 -20.00 7.52
N GLU A 326 16.66 -21.01 8.25
CA GLU A 326 17.29 -20.82 9.55
C GLU A 326 18.79 -20.66 9.33
N ARG A 327 19.28 -19.41 9.33
CA ARG A 327 20.70 -19.10 9.16
C ARG A 327 21.35 -18.88 10.51
N SER A 328 22.54 -19.46 10.70
CA SER A 328 23.42 -19.01 11.78
C SER A 328 23.99 -17.63 11.44
N SER A 329 24.48 -16.90 12.45
CA SER A 329 25.13 -15.60 12.22
C SER A 329 26.27 -15.72 11.22
N GLN A 330 27.13 -16.75 11.36
CA GLN A 330 28.24 -17.00 10.43
C GLN A 330 27.79 -17.20 8.98
N GLN A 331 26.66 -17.89 8.75
CA GLN A 331 26.12 -18.08 7.41
C GLN A 331 25.57 -16.77 6.82
N LEU A 332 24.95 -15.95 7.65
CA LEU A 332 24.45 -14.64 7.24
C LEU A 332 25.63 -13.70 6.91
N ASP A 333 26.63 -13.64 7.76
CA ASP A 333 27.84 -12.83 7.58
C ASP A 333 28.59 -13.22 6.30
N ALA A 334 28.65 -14.52 5.99
CA ALA A 334 29.25 -15.02 4.75
C ALA A 334 28.48 -14.55 3.49
N LEU A 335 27.15 -14.52 3.54
CA LEU A 335 26.31 -14.02 2.43
C LEU A 335 26.43 -12.51 2.26
N ILE A 336 26.51 -11.77 3.37
CA ILE A 336 26.73 -10.33 3.35
C ILE A 336 28.09 -10.02 2.71
N SER A 337 29.14 -10.75 3.14
CA SER A 337 30.52 -10.55 2.70
C SER A 337 30.82 -11.02 1.26
N GLN A 338 29.89 -11.69 0.58
CA GLN A 338 30.03 -12.06 -0.84
C GLN A 338 30.02 -10.80 -1.72
N ARG A 339 31.20 -10.20 -1.88
CA ARG A 339 31.48 -9.18 -2.91
C ARG A 339 31.77 -9.85 -4.24
N VAL A 340 31.33 -9.20 -5.32
CA VAL A 340 31.64 -9.58 -6.70
C VAL A 340 33.15 -9.77 -6.82
N THR A 341 33.59 -11.03 -6.82
CA THR A 341 34.91 -11.37 -7.32
C THR A 341 34.79 -11.18 -8.82
N VAL A 342 34.96 -9.93 -9.29
CA VAL A 342 35.20 -9.69 -10.71
C VAL A 342 36.42 -10.53 -10.98
N THR A 343 36.21 -11.60 -11.75
CA THR A 343 37.31 -12.40 -12.27
C THR A 343 38.06 -11.43 -13.15
N SER A 344 39.08 -10.78 -12.60
CA SER A 344 40.09 -10.13 -13.41
C SER A 344 40.62 -11.24 -14.30
N ALA A 345 40.20 -11.22 -15.57
CA ALA A 345 40.77 -12.07 -16.58
C ALA A 345 42.31 -11.96 -16.41
N PRO A 346 43.04 -13.08 -16.36
CA PRO A 346 44.49 -13.01 -16.25
C PRO A 346 44.97 -12.15 -17.43
N GLN A 347 45.67 -11.06 -17.12
CA GLN A 347 46.32 -10.22 -18.12
C GLN A 347 47.08 -11.14 -19.08
N PRO A 348 46.90 -11.02 -20.40
CA PRO A 348 47.73 -11.76 -21.33
C PRO A 348 49.17 -11.29 -21.13
N SER A 349 50.01 -12.18 -20.62
CA SER A 349 51.43 -11.95 -20.47
C SER A 349 52.06 -11.71 -21.86
N PRO A 350 53.00 -10.77 -22.02
CA PRO A 350 53.67 -10.55 -23.30
C PRO A 350 54.50 -11.79 -23.71
N PRO A 351 54.74 -12.01 -25.01
CA PRO A 351 55.33 -13.25 -25.49
C PRO A 351 56.80 -13.32 -25.09
N SER A 352 57.17 -14.38 -24.37
CA SER A 352 58.57 -14.68 -24.05
C SER A 352 59.07 -15.77 -25.00
N LEU A 353 60.08 -15.44 -25.80
CA LEU A 353 60.86 -16.36 -26.64
C LEU A 353 61.69 -17.34 -25.78
N PRO A 354 62.13 -18.49 -26.33
CA PRO A 354 62.28 -19.71 -25.54
C PRO A 354 63.72 -20.07 -25.11
N LEU A 355 63.74 -20.96 -24.09
CA LEU A 355 64.77 -21.90 -23.62
C LEU A 355 65.93 -21.38 -22.73
N PRO A 356 66.58 -22.24 -21.90
CA PRO A 356 66.12 -23.50 -21.29
C PRO A 356 66.53 -23.66 -19.79
N THR A 357 66.28 -24.87 -19.29
CA THR A 357 66.94 -25.58 -18.16
C THR A 357 66.42 -25.41 -16.72
N THR A 358 65.70 -26.46 -16.31
CA THR A 358 65.86 -27.21 -15.05
C THR A 358 65.95 -26.43 -13.74
N GLN A 359 64.92 -26.55 -12.90
CA GLN A 359 65.05 -27.25 -11.61
C GLN A 359 63.69 -27.47 -10.94
N LYS A 360 63.62 -28.61 -10.26
CA LYS A 360 62.50 -29.16 -9.50
C LYS A 360 62.09 -28.26 -8.32
N SER A 361 60.79 -28.10 -8.12
CA SER A 361 60.15 -28.12 -6.80
C SER A 361 58.63 -28.28 -6.94
N ASP A 362 58.16 -29.53 -6.99
CA ASP A 362 56.74 -29.85 -6.81
C ASP A 362 56.38 -29.66 -5.33
N ALA A 363 55.69 -28.56 -5.04
CA ALA A 363 54.87 -28.42 -3.83
C ALA A 363 53.48 -28.95 -4.14
N ALA A 364 53.02 -29.88 -3.30
CA ALA A 364 51.78 -30.62 -3.45
C ALA A 364 50.56 -29.71 -3.63
N VAL A 365 49.91 -29.81 -4.79
CA VAL A 365 48.56 -29.32 -5.05
C VAL A 365 47.59 -30.26 -4.35
N GLN A 366 46.93 -29.80 -3.28
CA GLN A 366 45.71 -30.43 -2.79
C GLN A 366 44.59 -30.14 -3.78
N THR A 367 44.30 -31.12 -4.64
CA THR A 367 43.10 -31.17 -5.45
C THR A 367 41.89 -31.32 -4.52
N ILE A 368 41.13 -30.25 -4.30
CA ILE A 368 39.77 -30.35 -3.75
C ILE A 368 38.86 -30.78 -4.90
N THR A 369 38.67 -32.10 -5.04
CA THR A 369 37.62 -32.67 -5.90
C THR A 369 36.28 -32.42 -5.21
N ILE A 370 35.46 -31.52 -5.74
CA ILE A 370 34.06 -31.39 -5.33
C ILE A 370 33.36 -32.68 -5.73
N ARG A 371 33.11 -33.56 -4.75
CA ARG A 371 32.25 -34.73 -4.92
C ARG A 371 30.83 -34.25 -5.17
N GLU A 372 30.30 -34.55 -6.34
CA GLU A 372 28.86 -34.55 -6.61
C GLU A 372 28.18 -35.45 -5.56
N PHE A 373 27.43 -34.85 -4.64
CA PHE A 373 26.50 -35.59 -3.82
C PHE A 373 25.27 -35.92 -4.68
N VAL A 374 25.31 -37.10 -5.30
CA VAL A 374 24.12 -37.78 -5.81
C VAL A 374 23.33 -38.27 -4.59
N VAL A 375 22.23 -37.57 -4.28
CA VAL A 375 21.23 -38.06 -3.32
C VAL A 375 20.26 -38.97 -4.08
N PRO A 376 20.00 -40.22 -3.64
CA PRO A 376 19.06 -41.12 -4.30
C PRO A 376 17.63 -40.57 -4.24
N LEU A 377 16.94 -40.54 -5.39
CA LEU A 377 15.49 -40.31 -5.45
C LEU A 377 14.73 -41.38 -4.65
N PRO A 378 13.69 -41.02 -3.89
CA PRO A 378 12.69 -41.98 -3.45
C PRO A 378 11.84 -42.43 -4.65
N LEU A 379 11.64 -43.74 -4.77
CA LEU A 379 10.80 -44.42 -5.76
C LEU A 379 9.34 -43.89 -5.74
N PRO A 380 8.64 -43.89 -6.89
CA PRO A 380 7.25 -43.46 -6.96
C PRO A 380 6.32 -44.50 -6.32
N LEU A 381 5.46 -44.06 -5.40
CA LEU A 381 4.32 -44.85 -4.91
C LEU A 381 3.17 -44.83 -5.95
N PRO A 382 2.30 -45.86 -5.98
CA PRO A 382 1.48 -46.17 -7.15
C PRO A 382 0.24 -45.27 -7.27
N ASN A 383 -0.12 -44.96 -8.52
CA ASN A 383 -1.41 -44.40 -8.92
C ASN A 383 -2.59 -45.22 -8.35
N PRO A 384 -3.63 -44.57 -7.80
CA PRO A 384 -4.98 -45.11 -7.85
C PRO A 384 -5.63 -44.71 -9.19
N GLN A 385 -5.93 -45.71 -10.02
CA GLN A 385 -6.82 -45.54 -11.17
C GLN A 385 -8.26 -45.23 -10.74
N PRO A 386 -9.06 -44.60 -11.63
CA PRO A 386 -10.40 -44.10 -11.31
C PRO A 386 -11.45 -45.20 -11.45
N THR A 387 -12.29 -45.39 -10.43
CA THR A 387 -13.54 -46.14 -10.58
C THR A 387 -14.61 -45.25 -11.19
N ARG A 388 -14.97 -45.61 -12.41
CA ARG A 388 -16.06 -45.10 -13.24
C ARG A 388 -17.39 -45.76 -12.82
N ASN A 389 -18.47 -44.97 -12.80
CA ASN A 389 -19.91 -45.26 -13.00
C ASN A 389 -20.76 -44.54 -11.92
N GLY A 390 -21.82 -43.79 -12.24
CA GLY A 390 -22.56 -43.69 -13.48
C GLY A 390 -23.36 -42.40 -13.61
N SER A 391 -23.65 -42.09 -14.87
CA SER A 391 -24.49 -41.01 -15.39
C SER A 391 -25.92 -40.99 -14.83
N LEU A 392 -26.54 -39.82 -14.80
CA LEU A 392 -27.85 -39.58 -15.42
C LEU A 392 -28.18 -38.08 -15.56
N LYS A 393 -28.26 -37.66 -16.84
CA LYS A 393 -29.17 -36.67 -17.50
C LYS A 393 -29.43 -35.33 -16.78
N ARG A 394 -28.96 -34.19 -17.29
CA ARG A 394 -29.44 -33.42 -18.47
C ARG A 394 -30.93 -33.03 -18.39
N ALA A 395 -31.18 -31.78 -18.02
CA ALA A 395 -32.32 -30.99 -18.51
C ALA A 395 -31.83 -29.53 -18.66
N LEU A 396 -31.63 -29.15 -19.92
CA LEU A 396 -31.67 -27.76 -20.38
C LEU A 396 -33.15 -27.47 -20.63
N ASP A 397 -33.66 -26.33 -20.16
CA ASP A 397 -34.50 -25.49 -21.00
C ASP A 397 -34.39 -24.00 -20.57
N PRO A 398 -34.40 -23.06 -21.53
CA PRO A 398 -34.25 -21.62 -21.33
C PRO A 398 -35.62 -20.89 -21.27
N ASP A 399 -35.58 -19.55 -21.19
CA ASP A 399 -36.69 -18.55 -21.18
C ASP A 399 -37.18 -18.12 -19.77
N ALA A 400 -36.51 -17.15 -19.11
CA ALA A 400 -36.71 -15.68 -19.15
C ALA A 400 -37.78 -15.15 -18.14
N PRO A 401 -37.80 -13.86 -17.69
CA PRO A 401 -36.97 -12.70 -18.05
C PRO A 401 -36.38 -11.87 -16.88
N GLN A 402 -35.43 -11.00 -17.27
CA GLN A 402 -35.06 -9.66 -16.76
C GLN A 402 -35.46 -9.21 -15.35
N GLY A 403 -34.45 -8.76 -14.59
CA GLY A 403 -34.63 -7.98 -13.37
C GLY A 403 -33.32 -7.46 -12.75
N GLY A 404 -32.54 -6.69 -13.50
CA GLY A 404 -31.65 -5.68 -12.90
C GLY A 404 -32.27 -4.28 -13.10
N PRO A 405 -31.80 -3.21 -12.43
CA PRO A 405 -30.61 -3.13 -11.58
C PRO A 405 -30.88 -2.48 -10.19
N ALA A 406 -30.12 -2.88 -9.18
CA ALA A 406 -29.90 -2.00 -8.01
C ALA A 406 -28.79 -1.00 -8.36
N ARG A 407 -29.20 0.17 -8.87
CA ARG A 407 -28.41 1.41 -8.92
C ARG A 407 -28.11 1.89 -7.50
N GLY A 408 -26.88 2.31 -7.23
CA GLY A 408 -26.54 3.11 -6.04
C GLY A 408 -25.10 2.89 -5.57
N SER A 409 -24.31 3.97 -5.54
CA SER A 409 -22.87 4.02 -5.25
C SER A 409 -21.96 3.44 -6.33
N GLY A 410 -22.13 3.94 -7.56
CA GLY A 410 -20.97 4.14 -8.43
C GLY A 410 -20.12 5.28 -7.85
N MET A 411 -18.79 5.16 -7.94
CA MET A 411 -17.90 6.31 -7.75
C MET A 411 -18.45 7.50 -8.57
N PRO A 412 -18.38 8.75 -8.08
CA PRO A 412 -18.86 9.89 -8.84
C PRO A 412 -18.25 9.85 -10.24
N GLU A 413 -19.07 10.08 -11.28
CA GLU A 413 -18.75 9.86 -12.70
C GLU A 413 -17.47 10.59 -13.20
N GLY A 414 -16.85 11.44 -12.37
CA GLY A 414 -15.58 12.13 -12.63
C GLY A 414 -14.29 11.46 -12.11
N HIS A 415 -14.35 10.30 -11.46
CA HIS A 415 -13.16 9.64 -10.87
C HIS A 415 -12.90 8.25 -11.45
N THR A 416 -12.53 8.16 -12.73
CA THR A 416 -11.94 6.93 -13.25
C THR A 416 -10.48 6.83 -12.80
N VAL A 417 -9.94 5.60 -12.69
CA VAL A 417 -8.52 5.37 -12.35
C VAL A 417 -7.62 6.14 -13.33
N GLU A 418 -7.98 6.09 -14.62
CA GLU A 418 -7.29 6.77 -15.69
C GLU A 418 -7.38 8.29 -15.58
N ALA A 419 -8.57 8.86 -15.29
CA ALA A 419 -8.72 10.29 -15.09
C ALA A 419 -7.91 10.79 -13.88
N LYS A 420 -7.89 10.03 -12.79
CA LYS A 420 -7.08 10.38 -11.60
C LYS A 420 -5.59 10.30 -11.91
N ARG A 421 -5.16 9.32 -12.70
CA ARG A 421 -3.77 9.21 -13.18
C ARG A 421 -3.39 10.40 -14.07
N GLN A 422 -4.18 10.70 -15.09
CA GLN A 422 -3.94 11.81 -16.01
C GLN A 422 -3.85 13.16 -15.30
N ARG A 423 -4.73 13.42 -14.31
CA ARG A 423 -4.64 14.65 -13.49
C ARG A 423 -3.33 14.74 -12.70
N ARG A 424 -2.81 13.60 -12.23
CA ARG A 424 -1.53 13.55 -11.51
C ARG A 424 -0.35 13.79 -12.44
N GLU A 425 -0.32 13.11 -13.58
CA GLU A 425 0.71 13.31 -14.62
C GLU A 425 0.75 14.77 -15.08
N ALA A 426 -0.41 15.39 -15.32
CA ALA A 426 -0.49 16.80 -15.67
C ALA A 426 0.02 17.74 -14.56
N LYS A 427 -0.21 17.39 -13.27
CA LYS A 427 0.28 18.17 -12.13
C LYS A 427 1.80 18.07 -11.98
N GLU A 428 2.35 16.88 -12.18
CA GLU A 428 3.81 16.66 -12.20
C GLU A 428 4.48 17.37 -13.38
N GLU A 429 3.87 17.33 -14.57
CA GLU A 429 4.37 18.06 -15.74
C GLU A 429 4.33 19.58 -15.52
N SER A 430 3.27 20.11 -14.90
CA SER A 430 3.15 21.54 -14.57
C SER A 430 4.16 22.03 -13.53
N LEU A 431 4.61 21.16 -12.63
CA LEU A 431 5.64 21.47 -11.63
C LEU A 431 7.06 21.37 -12.21
N SER A 432 7.25 20.63 -13.31
CA SER A 432 8.55 20.47 -13.97
C SER A 432 8.92 21.62 -14.93
N VAL A 433 7.99 22.53 -15.23
CA VAL A 433 8.18 23.65 -16.17
C VAL A 433 8.51 24.98 -15.43
N GLY A 434 8.70 24.93 -14.10
CA GLY A 434 8.79 26.14 -13.25
C GLY A 434 10.17 26.56 -12.72
N ASP A 435 11.29 25.98 -13.18
CA ASP A 435 12.64 26.28 -12.66
C ASP A 435 13.65 26.68 -13.76
N ASN A 436 13.24 27.48 -14.72
CA ASN A 436 14.18 28.20 -15.58
C ASN A 436 13.63 29.60 -15.85
N ASP A 437 14.09 30.56 -15.05
CA ASP A 437 14.31 31.94 -15.52
C ASP A 437 14.93 32.76 -14.37
N GLN A 438 16.23 33.05 -14.48
CA GLN A 438 16.75 34.41 -14.70
C GLN A 438 18.24 34.49 -14.36
N ASP A 439 19.08 34.56 -15.40
CA ASP A 439 20.33 35.33 -15.42
C ASP A 439 20.72 35.56 -16.89
N ASN A 440 20.31 36.71 -17.44
CA ASN A 440 21.22 37.64 -18.14
C ASN A 440 20.47 38.80 -18.80
N ASP A 441 20.78 40.00 -18.32
CA ASP A 441 20.67 41.26 -19.04
C ASP A 441 21.71 41.33 -20.17
N ASN A 442 21.30 41.68 -21.40
CA ASN A 442 21.60 42.98 -22.05
C ASN A 442 21.25 43.01 -23.54
N ASP A 443 20.47 44.03 -23.90
CA ASP A 443 20.49 44.89 -25.11
C ASP A 443 20.82 44.34 -26.50
N SER A 444 19.84 44.35 -27.41
CA SER A 444 19.75 45.38 -28.49
C SER A 444 18.60 45.16 -29.47
N MET A 445 17.75 46.19 -29.58
CA MET A 445 17.12 46.77 -30.78
C MET A 445 16.57 45.86 -31.90
N GLY A 446 15.23 45.94 -32.06
CA GLY A 446 14.59 46.18 -33.35
C GLY A 446 13.84 45.01 -33.98
N GLY A 447 12.53 45.19 -34.22
CA GLY A 447 11.80 44.36 -35.18
C GLY A 447 10.36 44.05 -34.81
N THR A 448 9.45 44.86 -35.31
CA THR A 448 7.99 44.66 -35.40
C THR A 448 7.59 43.28 -35.94
N GLY A 449 6.59 42.63 -35.31
CA GLY A 449 5.84 41.54 -35.93
C GLY A 449 5.21 40.56 -34.94
N GLN A 450 3.91 40.72 -34.67
CA GLN A 450 3.04 39.75 -34.01
C GLN A 450 2.10 39.16 -35.10
N PRO A 451 1.42 38.03 -34.87
CA PRO A 451 1.93 36.67 -34.66
C PRO A 451 1.44 35.73 -35.77
N ASP A 452 2.12 34.61 -36.01
CA ASP A 452 1.53 33.48 -36.76
C ASP A 452 1.56 32.18 -35.95
N LEU A 453 0.36 31.61 -35.83
CA LEU A 453 0.02 30.39 -35.12
C LEU A 453 0.72 29.19 -35.76
N SER A 454 1.58 28.50 -35.00
CA SER A 454 2.08 27.17 -35.39
C SER A 454 1.66 26.12 -34.37
N CYS A 455 0.59 25.42 -34.74
CA CYS A 455 0.20 24.13 -34.21
C CYS A 455 1.14 23.07 -34.78
N SER A 456 1.97 22.44 -33.94
CA SER A 456 2.70 21.20 -34.31
C SER A 456 2.98 20.34 -33.09
N ARG A 457 1.99 19.51 -32.72
CA ARG A 457 2.20 18.28 -31.96
C ARG A 457 3.23 17.41 -32.69
N SER A 458 4.29 16.98 -32.00
CA SER A 458 5.04 15.78 -32.38
C SER A 458 5.25 14.89 -31.17
N ARG A 459 4.35 13.90 -31.05
CA ARG A 459 4.56 12.65 -30.32
C ARG A 459 5.74 11.91 -30.96
N ARG A 460 6.70 11.46 -30.17
CA ARG A 460 7.50 10.28 -30.51
C ARG A 460 7.40 9.27 -29.37
N ARG A 461 6.74 8.16 -29.69
CA ARG A 461 6.88 6.87 -29.02
C ARG A 461 8.22 6.26 -29.43
N CYS A 462 8.94 5.71 -28.46
CA CYS A 462 9.57 4.39 -28.53
C CYS A 462 9.43 3.77 -27.14
#